data_AF-A0ABD1DGG1-F1
#
_entry.id   AF-A0ABD1DGG1-F1
#
_cell.length_a   1.000
_cell.length_b   1.000
_cell.length_c   1.000
_cell.angle_alpha   90.00
_cell.angle_beta   90.00
_cell.angle_gamma   90.00
#
_symmetry.space_group_name_H-M   'P 1'
#
loop_
_entity.id
_entity.type
_entity.pdbx_description
1 polymer ?
#
loop_
_entity_poly.entity_id
_entity_poly.type
_entity_poly.pdbx_seq_one_letter_code
_entity_poly.pdbx_strand_id
1 'polypeptide(L)'
;MYLGVYVSGIIIGFVYLKHRIAGKGIRSNMWFRVAFFSIFIIAPAMFLSCRIFYEYEFPKPSVWMSVYSAGSRVLMTILIALGFFGIAFQVSKTLTRFLNHKIFEVLGRLTYGTYLVHYCMVKIMFFNVRELSNLGMFDLHKQE
;
A
#
# COMPACT_ATOMS: atom_id res chain seq x y z
N MET A 1 -2.93 6.21 -14.20
CA MET A 1 -2.11 6.28 -12.97
C MET A 1 -1.76 4.92 -12.35
N TYR A 2 -2.63 3.90 -12.38
CA TYR A 2 -2.31 2.58 -11.79
C TYR A 2 -1.28 1.74 -12.57
N LEU A 3 -1.19 1.91 -13.89
CA LEU A 3 -0.25 1.14 -14.74
C LEU A 3 1.22 1.38 -14.36
N GLY A 4 1.62 2.62 -14.09
CA GLY A 4 3.00 2.94 -13.72
C GLY A 4 3.40 2.31 -12.38
N VAL A 5 2.50 2.34 -11.40
CA VAL A 5 2.71 1.69 -10.09
C VAL A 5 2.80 0.17 -10.25
N TYR A 6 1.89 -0.41 -11.04
CA TYR A 6 1.89 -1.85 -11.33
C TYR A 6 3.17 -2.33 -12.02
N VAL A 7 3.58 -1.64 -13.09
CA VAL A 7 4.83 -1.96 -13.82
C VAL A 7 6.05 -1.76 -12.93
N SER A 8 6.08 -0.71 -12.11
CA SER A 8 7.17 -0.50 -11.15
C SER A 8 7.29 -1.66 -10.15
N GLY A 9 6.16 -2.17 -9.64
CA GLY A 9 6.13 -3.33 -8.75
C GLY A 9 6.66 -4.60 -9.42
N ILE A 10 6.31 -4.84 -10.69
CA ILE A 10 6.82 -5.98 -11.47
C ILE A 10 8.32 -5.87 -11.68
N ILE A 11 8.83 -4.68 -12.06
CA ILE A 11 10.27 -4.46 -12.27
C ILE A 11 11.03 -4.71 -10.95
N ILE A 12 10.53 -4.19 -9.83
CA ILE A 12 11.13 -4.39 -8.51
C ILE A 12 11.12 -5.87 -8.13
N GLY A 13 10.01 -6.58 -8.36
CA GLY A 13 9.90 -8.02 -8.12
C GLY A 13 10.83 -8.87 -9.00
N PHE A 14 11.03 -8.47 -10.26
CA PHE A 14 11.95 -9.17 -11.16
C PHE A 14 13.41 -8.94 -10.75
N VAL A 15 13.74 -7.71 -10.36
CA VAL A 15 15.06 -7.38 -9.79
C VAL A 15 15.29 -8.17 -8.49
N TYR A 16 14.28 -8.31 -7.62
CA TYR A 16 14.33 -9.15 -6.41
C TYR A 16 14.68 -10.59 -6.76
N LEU A 17 13.93 -11.20 -7.69
CA LEU A 17 14.09 -12.60 -8.07
C LEU A 17 15.46 -12.88 -8.68
N LYS A 18 15.90 -12.02 -9.62
CA LYS A 18 17.23 -12.11 -10.25
C LYS A 18 18.34 -12.08 -9.20
N HIS A 19 18.20 -11.20 -8.21
CA HIS A 19 19.17 -11.03 -7.15
C HIS A 19 19.15 -12.16 -6.11
N ARG A 20 17.98 -12.73 -5.82
CA ARG A 20 17.82 -13.92 -4.96
C ARG A 20 18.46 -15.16 -5.60
N ILE A 21 18.25 -15.35 -6.90
CA ILE A 21 18.81 -16.49 -7.66
C ILE A 21 20.33 -16.35 -7.84
N ALA A 22 20.82 -15.13 -8.06
CA ALA A 22 22.25 -14.89 -8.28
C ALA A 22 23.13 -15.15 -7.05
N GLY A 23 22.55 -15.35 -5.85
CA GLY A 23 23.30 -15.64 -4.61
C GLY A 23 24.28 -14.57 -4.15
N LYS A 24 24.41 -13.46 -4.90
CA LYS A 24 25.33 -12.37 -4.59
C LYS A 24 24.87 -11.66 -3.32
N GLY A 25 25.79 -11.50 -2.37
CA GLY A 25 25.56 -10.89 -1.06
C GLY A 25 25.18 -9.41 -1.12
N ILE A 26 23.96 -9.10 -1.55
CA ILE A 26 23.35 -7.75 -1.54
C ILE A 26 23.28 -7.16 -0.14
N ARG A 27 23.33 -8.03 0.88
CA ARG A 27 23.50 -7.64 2.28
C ARG A 27 24.70 -6.71 2.50
N SER A 28 25.75 -6.81 1.67
CA SER A 28 26.93 -5.94 1.74
C SER A 28 26.82 -4.65 0.91
N ASN A 29 25.81 -4.51 0.05
CA ASN A 29 25.72 -3.34 -0.81
C ASN A 29 25.23 -2.12 0.00
N MET A 30 26.11 -1.12 0.14
CA MET A 30 25.86 0.09 0.93
C MET A 30 24.62 0.85 0.42
N TRP A 31 24.45 0.93 -0.91
CA TRP A 31 23.32 1.60 -1.55
C TRP A 31 21.97 1.04 -1.13
N PHE A 32 21.88 -0.29 -1.02
CA PHE A 32 20.64 -0.96 -0.62
C PHE A 32 20.31 -0.70 0.85
N ARG A 33 21.34 -0.66 1.71
CA ARG A 33 21.18 -0.36 3.14
C ARG A 33 20.77 1.09 3.37
N VAL A 34 21.38 2.04 2.65
CA VAL A 34 21.02 3.47 2.70
C VAL A 34 19.59 3.67 2.22
N ALA A 35 19.22 3.05 1.09
CA ALA A 35 17.85 3.12 0.58
C ALA A 35 16.85 2.58 1.61
N PHE A 36 17.16 1.47 2.30
CA PHE A 36 16.30 0.93 3.35
C PHE A 36 16.17 1.86 4.57
N PHE A 37 17.27 2.43 5.07
CA PHE A 37 17.21 3.36 6.20
C PHE A 37 16.53 4.69 5.84
N SER A 38 16.62 5.13 4.59
CA SER A 38 15.92 6.34 4.14
C SER A 38 14.40 6.22 4.27
N ILE A 39 13.83 5.01 4.25
CA ILE A 39 12.39 4.78 4.46
C ILE A 39 11.95 5.34 5.82
N PHE A 40 12.75 5.12 6.87
CA PHE A 40 12.43 5.57 8.23
C PHE A 40 12.46 7.10 8.37
N ILE A 41 13.12 7.81 7.45
CA ILE A 41 13.17 9.28 7.43
C ILE A 41 12.05 9.83 6.52
N ILE A 42 11.93 9.27 5.31
CA ILE A 42 11.00 9.75 4.29
C ILE A 42 9.54 9.50 4.69
N ALA A 43 9.23 8.34 5.26
CA ALA A 43 7.86 7.99 5.65
C ALA A 43 7.25 8.96 6.68
N PRO A 44 7.91 9.27 7.82
CA PRO A 44 7.39 10.28 8.74
C PRO A 44 7.44 11.69 8.15
N ALA A 45 8.45 12.03 7.33
CA ALA A 45 8.48 13.33 6.65
C ALA A 45 7.25 13.53 5.75
N MET A 46 6.83 12.51 4.99
CA MET A 46 5.60 12.57 4.21
C MET A 46 4.35 12.72 5.09
N PHE A 47 4.34 12.05 6.25
CA PHE A 47 3.23 12.16 7.20
C PHE A 47 3.14 13.56 7.82
N LEU A 48 4.27 14.17 8.14
CA LEU A 48 4.34 15.56 8.63
C LEU A 48 3.93 16.55 7.53
N SER A 49 4.34 16.34 6.28
CA SER A 49 3.95 17.20 5.16
C SER A 49 2.44 17.23 4.94
N CYS A 50 1.70 16.19 5.32
CA CYS A 50 0.24 16.20 5.28
C CYS A 50 -0.39 17.24 6.25
N ARG A 51 0.28 17.64 7.34
CA ARG A 51 -0.24 18.66 8.28
C ARG A 51 -0.40 20.02 7.62
N ILE A 52 0.49 20.37 6.71
CA ILE A 52 0.45 21.64 5.96
C ILE A 52 -0.85 21.74 5.16
N PHE A 53 -1.34 20.63 4.62
CA PHE A 53 -2.59 20.58 3.87
C PHE A 53 -3.84 20.58 4.75
N TYR A 54 -3.68 20.35 6.06
CA TYR A 54 -4.77 20.33 7.02
C TYR A 54 -4.95 21.68 7.71
N GLU A 55 -3.85 22.40 7.97
CA GLU A 55 -3.88 23.71 8.64
C GLU A 55 -4.10 24.89 7.69
N TYR A 56 -3.71 24.76 6.41
CA TYR A 56 -3.87 25.82 5.43
C TYR A 56 -5.03 25.53 4.47
N GLU A 57 -6.06 26.37 4.50
CA GLU A 57 -7.14 26.34 3.51
C GLU A 57 -6.64 26.94 2.18
N PHE A 58 -6.18 26.08 1.27
CA PHE A 58 -5.79 26.50 -0.07
C PHE A 58 -7.02 26.73 -0.96
N PRO A 59 -7.03 27.80 -1.77
CA PRO A 59 -8.12 28.04 -2.73
C PRO A 59 -8.18 26.91 -3.76
N LYS A 60 -9.37 26.31 -3.90
CA LYS A 60 -9.67 25.26 -4.90
C LYS A 60 -9.92 25.96 -6.25
N PRO A 61 -9.36 25.52 -7.39
CA PRO A 61 -8.56 24.32 -7.64
C PRO A 61 -7.04 24.62 -7.71
N SER A 62 -6.26 24.00 -6.82
CA SER A 62 -4.80 24.13 -6.79
C SER A 62 -4.12 22.94 -7.51
N VAL A 63 -3.48 23.23 -8.64
CA VAL A 63 -2.71 22.23 -9.43
C VAL A 63 -1.61 21.58 -8.59
N TRP A 64 -1.02 22.32 -7.67
CA TRP A 64 0.00 21.82 -6.75
C TRP A 64 -0.51 20.72 -5.81
N MET A 65 -1.78 20.80 -5.38
CA MET A 65 -2.41 19.80 -4.53
C MET A 65 -2.64 18.48 -5.28
N SER A 66 -3.03 18.55 -6.56
CA SER A 66 -3.27 17.36 -7.37
C SER A 66 -1.95 16.63 -7.68
N VAL A 67 -0.88 17.38 -7.98
CA VAL A 67 0.46 16.82 -8.18
C VAL A 67 1.00 16.20 -6.89
N TYR A 68 0.84 16.86 -5.74
CA TYR A 68 1.25 16.29 -4.45
C TYR A 68 0.46 15.02 -4.10
N SER A 69 -0.86 15.01 -4.30
CA SER A 69 -1.70 13.83 -4.05
C SER A 69 -1.33 12.66 -4.96
N ALA A 70 -1.06 12.93 -6.24
CA ALA A 70 -0.57 11.95 -7.20
C ALA A 70 0.80 11.38 -6.80
N GLY A 71 1.77 12.27 -6.53
CA GLY A 71 3.15 11.90 -6.21
C GLY A 71 3.26 11.16 -4.88
N SER A 72 2.49 11.59 -3.86
CA SER A 72 2.51 10.97 -2.54
C SER A 72 2.09 9.49 -2.57
N ARG A 73 1.10 9.13 -3.39
CA ARG A 73 0.66 7.74 -3.57
C ARG A 73 1.72 6.87 -4.25
N VAL A 74 2.41 7.40 -5.25
CA VAL A 74 3.50 6.68 -5.94
C VAL A 74 4.69 6.47 -5.01
N LEU A 75 5.10 7.52 -4.31
CA LEU A 75 6.18 7.46 -3.32
C LEU A 75 5.88 6.47 -2.19
N MET A 76 4.67 6.50 -1.63
CA MET A 76 4.24 5.51 -0.63
C MET A 76 4.35 4.07 -1.14
N THR A 77 3.97 3.82 -2.40
CA THR A 77 4.06 2.48 -2.97
C THR A 77 5.52 2.02 -3.11
N ILE A 78 6.40 2.91 -3.55
CA ILE A 78 7.84 2.64 -3.65
C ILE A 78 8.43 2.34 -2.27
N LEU A 79 8.06 3.13 -1.24
CA LEU A 79 8.52 2.92 0.13
C LEU A 79 8.08 1.57 0.69
N ILE A 80 6.82 1.17 0.47
CA ILE A 80 6.30 -0.12 0.91
C ILE A 80 7.05 -1.26 0.20
N ALA A 81 7.24 -1.16 -1.12
CA ALA A 81 7.96 -2.17 -1.90
C ALA A 81 9.42 -2.33 -1.43
N LEU A 82 10.10 -1.21 -1.18
CA LEU A 82 11.48 -1.20 -0.69
C LEU A 82 11.58 -1.75 0.75
N GLY A 83 10.60 -1.43 1.60
CA GLY A 83 10.48 -1.98 2.95
C GLY A 83 10.33 -3.50 2.95
N PHE A 84 9.44 -4.01 2.11
CA PHE A 84 9.23 -5.45 1.96
C PHE A 84 10.49 -6.17 1.47
N PHE A 85 11.19 -5.58 0.49
CA PHE A 85 12.44 -6.10 -0.04
C PHE A 85 13.53 -6.15 1.04
N GLY A 86 13.67 -5.10 1.86
CA GLY A 86 14.68 -5.07 2.92
C GLY A 86 14.43 -6.06 4.06
N ILE A 87 13.15 -6.34 4.37
CA ILE A 87 12.77 -7.42 5.29
C ILE A 87 13.10 -8.79 4.68
N ALA A 88 12.75 -9.00 3.41
CA ALA A 88 12.96 -10.27 2.72
C ALA A 88 14.45 -10.66 2.58
N PHE A 89 15.34 -9.68 2.35
CA PHE A 89 16.79 -9.91 2.31
C PHE A 89 17.48 -9.87 3.69
N GLN A 90 16.73 -9.74 4.78
CA GLN A 90 17.25 -9.69 6.16
C GLN A 90 18.39 -8.68 6.33
N VAL A 91 18.24 -7.47 5.80
CA VAL A 91 19.27 -6.42 5.87
C VAL A 91 19.65 -6.12 7.32
N SER A 92 18.68 -6.19 8.23
CA SER A 92 18.86 -6.04 9.68
C SER A 92 18.36 -7.28 10.41
N LYS A 93 19.28 -8.02 11.04
CA LYS A 93 18.95 -9.17 11.91
C LYS A 93 18.01 -8.75 13.04
N THR A 94 18.16 -7.53 13.57
CA THR A 94 17.32 -7.01 14.65
C THR A 94 15.88 -6.84 14.18
N LEU A 95 15.68 -6.27 12.98
CA LEU A 95 14.34 -6.04 12.45
C LEU A 95 13.65 -7.36 12.11
N THR A 96 14.37 -8.32 11.51
CA THR A 96 13.84 -9.65 11.24
C THR A 96 13.49 -10.39 12.54
N ARG A 97 14.31 -10.28 13.59
CA ARG A 97 14.01 -10.88 14.90
C ARG A 97 12.78 -10.26 15.56
N PHE A 98 12.61 -8.95 15.44
CA PHE A 98 11.44 -8.25 15.96
C PHE A 98 10.16 -8.66 15.20
N LEU A 99 10.21 -8.69 13.87
CA LEU A 99 9.08 -9.08 13.02
C LEU A 99 8.70 -10.57 13.17
N ASN A 100 9.65 -11.43 13.53
CA ASN A 100 9.40 -12.85 13.75
C ASN A 100 8.88 -13.16 15.18
N HIS A 101 8.44 -12.14 15.93
CA HIS A 101 7.83 -12.33 17.23
C HIS A 101 6.40 -12.90 17.09
N LYS A 102 6.03 -13.87 17.94
CA LYS A 102 4.72 -14.56 17.90
C LYS A 102 3.50 -13.61 17.94
N ILE A 103 3.66 -12.41 18.49
CA ILE A 103 2.61 -11.38 18.50
C ILE A 103 2.17 -11.06 17.06
N PHE A 104 3.11 -10.91 16.12
CA PHE A 104 2.79 -10.61 14.72
C PHE A 104 2.05 -11.75 14.03
N GLU A 105 2.31 -13.00 14.44
CA GLU A 105 1.59 -14.17 13.93
C GLU A 105 0.12 -14.17 14.36
N VAL A 106 -0.14 -13.87 15.63
CA VAL A 106 -1.51 -13.74 16.16
C VAL A 106 -2.20 -12.54 15.54
N LEU A 107 -1.52 -11.39 15.47
CA LEU A 107 -2.06 -10.17 14.89
C LEU A 107 -2.40 -10.37 13.40
N GLY A 108 -1.55 -11.08 12.65
CA GLY A 108 -1.80 -11.42 11.25
C GLY A 108 -3.03 -12.31 11.05
N ARG A 109 -3.24 -13.29 11.94
CA ARG A 109 -4.45 -14.12 11.91
C ARG A 109 -5.71 -13.32 12.25
N LEU A 110 -5.61 -12.42 13.24
CA LEU A 110 -6.73 -11.57 13.65
C LEU A 110 -7.14 -10.61 12.53
N THR A 111 -6.17 -9.89 11.94
CA THR A 111 -6.44 -8.95 10.85
C THR A 111 -6.97 -9.66 9.61
N TYR A 112 -6.48 -10.87 9.32
CA TYR A 112 -7.02 -11.70 8.24
C TYR A 112 -8.50 -12.07 8.50
N GLY A 113 -8.84 -12.44 9.74
CA GLY A 113 -10.22 -12.70 10.14
C GLY A 113 -11.12 -11.48 9.94
N THR A 114 -10.70 -10.31 10.41
CA THR A 114 -11.45 -9.05 10.20
C THR A 114 -11.59 -8.71 8.72
N TYR A 115 -10.53 -8.89 7.92
CA TYR A 115 -10.57 -8.64 6.48
C TYR A 115 -11.61 -9.51 5.77
N LEU A 116 -11.69 -10.81 6.10
CA LEU A 116 -12.69 -11.71 5.51
C LEU A 116 -14.12 -11.27 5.84
N VAL A 117 -14.38 -10.91 7.10
CA VAL A 117 -15.70 -10.42 7.52
C VAL A 117 -16.04 -9.12 6.78
N HIS A 118 -15.11 -8.18 6.73
CA HIS A 118 -15.31 -6.91 6.03
C HIS A 118 -15.60 -7.12 4.54
N TYR A 119 -14.81 -7.97 3.87
CA TYR A 119 -15.01 -8.30 2.46
C TYR A 119 -16.38 -8.95 2.20
N CYS A 120 -16.81 -9.83 3.10
CA CYS A 120 -18.13 -10.44 3.05
C CYS A 120 -19.25 -9.38 3.17
N MET A 121 -19.14 -8.47 4.14
CA MET A 121 -20.10 -7.38 4.31
C MET A 121 -20.19 -6.47 3.09
N VAL A 122 -19.06 -6.09 2.50
CA VAL A 122 -19.03 -5.29 1.27
C VAL A 122 -19.75 -6.03 0.14
N LYS A 123 -19.48 -7.32 -0.06
CA LYS A 123 -20.20 -8.12 -1.07
C LYS A 123 -21.70 -8.15 -0.83
N ILE A 124 -22.14 -8.35 0.41
CA ILE A 124 -23.56 -8.37 0.78
C ILE A 124 -24.21 -7.01 0.52
N MET A 125 -23.56 -5.91 0.88
CA MET A 125 -24.07 -4.56 0.58
C MET A 125 -24.21 -4.34 -0.93
N PHE A 126 -23.19 -4.70 -1.72
CA PHE A 126 -23.26 -4.57 -3.17
C PHE A 126 -24.34 -5.45 -3.80
N PHE A 127 -24.59 -6.64 -3.25
CA PHE A 127 -25.68 -7.50 -3.70
C PHE A 127 -27.05 -6.88 -3.38
N ASN A 128 -27.26 -6.40 -2.15
CA ASN A 128 -28.51 -5.74 -1.75
C ASN A 128 -28.80 -4.48 -2.56
N VAL A 129 -27.79 -3.66 -2.85
CA VAL A 129 -27.94 -2.47 -3.71
C VAL A 129 -28.36 -2.86 -5.12
N ARG A 130 -27.80 -3.95 -5.67
CA ARG A 130 -28.17 -4.44 -7.01
C ARG A 130 -29.58 -5.01 -7.05
N GLU A 131 -29.98 -5.78 -6.04
CA GLU A 131 -31.35 -6.29 -5.89
C GLU A 131 -32.36 -5.14 -5.78
N LEU A 132 -32.06 -4.14 -4.93
CA LEU A 132 -32.92 -2.97 -4.77
C LEU A 132 -33.03 -2.15 -6.06
N SER A 133 -31.93 -1.98 -6.80
CA SER A 133 -31.97 -1.31 -8.11
C SER A 133 -32.78 -2.09 -9.15
N ASN A 134 -32.71 -3.43 -9.12
CA ASN A 134 -33.50 -4.26 -10.02
C ASN A 134 -34.99 -4.20 -9.66
N LEU A 135 -35.35 -4.23 -8.38
CA LEU A 135 -36.75 -4.11 -7.94
C LEU A 135 -37.36 -2.75 -8.32
N GLY A 136 -36.63 -1.65 -8.13
CA GLY A 136 -37.08 -0.32 -8.57
C GLY A 136 -37.27 -0.20 -10.09
N MET A 137 -36.45 -0.91 -10.89
CA MET A 137 -36.62 -1.01 -12.34
C MET A 137 -37.88 -1.81 -12.73
N PHE A 138 -38.27 -2.82 -11.97
CA PHE A 138 -39.49 -3.60 -12.23
C PHE A 138 -40.78 -2.83 -11.87
N ASP A 139 -40.77 -1.99 -10.84
CA ASP A 139 -41.93 -1.14 -10.50
C ASP A 139 -42.19 -0.08 -11.57
N LEU A 140 -41.15 0.50 -12.17
CA LEU A 140 -41.30 1.49 -13.26
C LEU A 140 -41.90 0.89 -14.54
N HIS A 141 -41.59 -0.38 -14.84
CA HIS A 141 -42.10 -1.06 -16.04
C HIS A 141 -43.53 -1.62 -15.87
N LYS A 142 -44.07 -1.62 -14.65
CA LYS A 142 -45.42 -2.11 -14.34
C LYS A 142 -46.48 -0.99 -14.34
N GLN A 143 -46.05 0.27 -14.44
CA GLN A 143 -46.95 1.44 -14.47
C GLN A 143 -47.23 1.98 -15.88
N GLU A 144 -46.67 1.36 -16.93
CA GLU A 144 -47.08 1.53 -18.33
C GLU A 144 -48.03 0.40 -18.76
#